data_AF-A0A967BMR4-F1
#
_entry.id   AF-A0A967BMR4-F1
#
_cell.length_a   1.000
_cell.length_b   1.000
_cell.length_c   1.000
_cell.angle_alpha   90.00
_cell.angle_beta   90.00
_cell.angle_gamma   90.00
#
_symmetry.space_group_name_H-M   'P 1'
#
loop_
_entity.id
_entity.type
_entity.pdbx_description
1 polymer ?
#
loop_
_entity_poly.entity_id
_entity_poly.type
_entity_poly.pdbx_seq_one_letter_code
_entity_poly.pdbx_strand_id
1 'polypeptide(L)' 'MSIICKVTRGSLLESAHIVYGVAIDENGNTLAVSGNADYVTCIRSAFKPFQAAASVKAGAVDA' A
#
# COMPACT_ATOMS: atom_id res chain seq x y z
N MET A 1 -9.33 -11.84 -8.45
CA MET A 1 -8.40 -11.60 -9.58
C MET A 1 -7.37 -10.58 -9.13
N SER A 2 -6.08 -10.75 -9.43
CA SER A 2 -5.07 -9.73 -9.14
C SER A 2 -5.03 -8.66 -10.24
N ILE A 3 -4.57 -7.45 -9.90
CA ILE A 3 -4.35 -6.39 -10.88
C ILE A 3 -2.98 -6.61 -11.51
N ILE A 4 -2.89 -6.55 -12.83
CA ILE A 4 -1.61 -6.65 -13.55
C ILE A 4 -1.34 -5.30 -14.21
N CYS A 5 -0.30 -4.60 -13.74
CA CYS A 5 0.21 -3.40 -14.37
C CYS A 5 1.32 -3.77 -15.34
N LYS A 6 1.09 -3.57 -16.64
CA LYS A 6 2.08 -3.80 -17.70
C LYS A 6 2.69 -2.46 -18.11
N VAL A 7 4.00 -2.37 -18.06
CA VAL A 7 4.77 -1.21 -18.54
C VAL A 7 5.40 -1.59 -19.87
N THR A 8 5.12 -0.81 -20.92
CA THR A 8 5.60 -1.10 -22.27
C THR A 8 6.45 0.06 -22.82
N ARG A 9 7.44 -0.28 -23.65
CA ARG A 9 8.19 0.66 -24.49
C ARG A 9 7.92 0.31 -25.96
N GLY A 10 6.95 1.01 -26.55
CA GLY A 10 6.41 0.64 -27.85
C GLY A 10 5.73 -0.73 -27.78
N SER A 11 6.15 -1.66 -28.63
CA SER A 11 5.65 -3.04 -28.65
C SER A 11 6.30 -3.96 -27.62
N LEU A 12 7.40 -3.54 -26.97
CA LEU A 12 8.11 -4.32 -25.97
C LEU A 12 7.43 -4.20 -24.61
N LEU A 13 7.09 -5.32 -23.98
CA LEU A 13 6.73 -5.38 -22.56
C LEU A 13 8.00 -5.32 -21.72
N GLU A 14 8.23 -4.21 -21.03
CA GLU A 14 9.43 -4.01 -20.21
C GLU A 14 9.31 -4.62 -18.84
N SER A 15 8.14 -4.45 -18.20
CA SER A 15 7.86 -5.04 -16.91
C SER A 15 6.38 -5.33 -16.75
N ALA A 16 6.08 -6.33 -15.93
CA ALA A 16 4.74 -6.62 -15.45
C ALA A 16 4.77 -6.70 -13.93
N HIS A 17 3.90 -5.95 -13.27
CA HIS A 17 3.79 -5.88 -11.83
C HIS A 17 2.44 -6.43 -11.40
N ILE A 18 2.48 -7.39 -10.48
CA ILE A 18 1.28 -7.92 -9.84
C ILE A 18 0.95 -7.02 -8.65
N VAL A 19 -0.26 -6.49 -8.63
CA VAL A 19 -0.76 -5.59 -7.60
C VAL A 19 -1.93 -6.25 -6.89
N TYR A 20 -1.87 -6.21 -5.56
CA TYR A 20 -2.97 -6.60 -4.68
C TYR A 20 -3.59 -5.37 -4.02
N GLY A 21 -4.88 -5.42 -3.78
CA GLY A 21 -5.63 -4.33 -3.15
C GLY A 21 -6.76 -4.86 -2.29
N VAL A 22 -7.01 -4.17 -1.19
CA VAL A 22 -8.10 -4.44 -0.24
C VAL A 22 -8.78 -3.12 0.11
N ALA A 23 -10.11 -3.12 0.14
CA ALA A 23 -10.91 -2.02 0.64
C ALA A 23 -11.63 -2.48 1.92
N ILE A 24 -11.55 -1.66 2.97
CA ILE A 24 -12.18 -1.93 4.28
C ILE A 24 -13.08 -0.76 4.68
N ASP A 25 -14.08 -1.03 5.52
CA ASP A 25 -14.90 -0.01 6.17
C ASP A 25 -14.27 0.49 7.49
N GLU A 26 -14.92 1.42 8.17
CA GLU A 26 -14.47 1.98 9.45
C GLU A 26 -14.47 0.97 10.61
N ASN A 27 -15.21 -0.12 10.48
CA ASN A 27 -15.28 -1.19 11.47
C ASN A 27 -14.22 -2.28 11.19
N GLY A 28 -13.46 -2.16 10.10
CA GLY A 28 -12.46 -3.11 9.65
C GLY A 28 -13.02 -4.28 8.83
N ASN A 29 -14.29 -4.25 8.44
CA ASN A 29 -14.85 -5.27 7.56
C ASN A 29 -14.32 -5.08 6.14
N THR A 30 -14.02 -6.20 5.47
CA THR A 30 -13.57 -6.16 4.08
C THR A 30 -14.75 -5.94 3.14
N LEU A 31 -14.68 -4.87 2.35
CA LEU A 31 -15.66 -4.51 1.33
C LEU A 31 -15.32 -5.13 -0.03
N ALA A 32 -14.03 -5.21 -0.37
CA ALA A 32 -13.57 -5.78 -1.63
C ALA A 32 -12.12 -6.25 -1.55
N VAL A 33 -11.78 -7.30 -2.32
CA VAL A 33 -10.42 -7.83 -2.46
C VAL A 33 -10.07 -8.03 -3.92
N SER A 34 -8.88 -7.59 -4.30
CA SER A 34 -8.23 -7.89 -5.56
C SER A 34 -6.88 -8.55 -5.30
N GLY A 35 -6.81 -9.87 -5.46
CA GLY A 35 -5.60 -10.65 -5.18
C GLY A 35 -5.65 -11.34 -3.82
N ASN A 36 -4.59 -11.22 -3.03
CA ASN A 36 -4.49 -11.79 -1.69
C ASN A 36 -4.35 -10.67 -0.65
N ALA A 37 -5.34 -10.53 0.24
CA ALA A 37 -5.34 -9.52 1.30
C ALA A 37 -4.29 -9.80 2.40
N ASP A 38 -3.88 -11.06 2.56
CA ASP A 38 -2.93 -11.51 3.60
C ASP A 38 -1.48 -11.54 3.09
N TYR A 39 -1.20 -10.96 1.93
CA TYR A 39 0.14 -10.95 1.36
C TYR A 39 1.09 -10.05 2.16
N VAL A 40 2.16 -10.65 2.70
CA VAL A 40 3.15 -9.94 3.52
C VAL A 40 4.21 -9.27 2.65
N THR A 41 4.41 -7.96 2.86
CA THR A 41 5.46 -7.18 2.19
C THR A 41 5.94 -6.04 3.08
N CYS A 42 7.05 -5.41 2.72
CA CYS A 42 7.56 -4.25 3.45
C CYS A 42 6.62 -3.05 3.29
N ILE A 43 6.24 -2.41 4.41
CA ILE A 43 5.37 -1.22 4.42
C ILE A 43 6.00 0.02 3.73
N ARG A 44 7.34 0.08 3.68
CA ARG A 44 8.13 1.16 3.05
C ARG A 44 7.62 2.55 3.45
N SER A 45 7.52 3.47 2.48
CA SER A 45 7.13 4.86 2.70
C SER A 45 5.70 5.05 3.24
N ALA A 46 4.82 4.03 3.18
CA ALA A 46 3.51 4.11 3.80
C ALA A 46 3.59 4.16 5.33
N PHE A 47 4.78 3.90 5.92
CA PHE A 47 5.01 3.99 7.36
C PHE A 47 5.17 5.42 7.90
N LYS A 48 5.34 6.42 7.03
CA LYS A 48 5.57 7.82 7.42
C LYS A 48 4.54 8.38 8.40
N PRO A 49 3.22 8.17 8.25
CA PRO A 49 2.24 8.69 9.21
C PRO A 49 2.44 8.13 10.61
N PHE A 50 2.83 6.86 10.75
CA PHE A 50 3.12 6.24 12.05
C PHE A 50 4.37 6.83 12.70
N GLN A 51 5.42 7.05 11.90
CA GLN A 51 6.64 7.72 12.36
C GLN A 51 6.34 9.16 12.80
N ALA A 52 5.61 9.92 11.99
CA ALA A 52 5.23 11.30 12.28
C ALA A 52 4.36 11.39 13.55
N ALA A 53 3.35 10.53 13.68
CA ALA A 53 2.48 10.50 14.86
C ALA A 53 3.27 10.22 16.15
N ALA A 54 4.22 9.27 16.11
CA ALA A 54 5.08 8.99 17.25
C ALA A 54 5.99 10.18 17.59
N SER A 55 6.58 10.85 16.59
CA SER A 55 7.42 12.03 16.80
C SER A 55 6.64 13.22 17.38
N VAL A 56 5.45 13.51 16.85
CA VAL A 56 4.56 14.55 17.38
C VAL A 56 4.18 14.24 18.82
N LYS A 57 3.81 12.99 19.11
CA LYS A 57 3.48 12.55 20.48
C LYS A 57 4.66 12.71 21.45
N ALA A 58 5.89 12.60 20.96
CA ALA A 58 7.10 12.81 21.74
C ALA A 58 7.49 14.30 21.92
N GLY A 59 6.68 15.23 21.42
CA GLY A 59 6.89 16.67 21.58
C GLY A 59 7.81 17.29 20.54
N ALA A 60 8.08 16.62 19.42
CA ALA A 60 8.97 17.14 18.37
C ALA A 60 8.48 18.44 17.71
N VAL A 61 7.22 18.84 17.96
CA VAL A 61 6.59 20.05 17.41
C VAL A 61 6.30 21.11 18.47
N ASP A 62 6.64 20.86 19.75
CA ASP A 62 6.33 21.75 20.88
C ASP A 62 7.48 22.74 21.20
N ALA A 63 8.54 22.74 20.38
CA ALA A 63 9.75 23.56 20.54
C ALA A 63 9.69 24.88 19.76
#